data_AF-A0A960DXP8-F1
#
_entry.id   AF-A0A960DXP8-F1
#
_cell.length_a   1.000
_cell.length_b   1.000
_cell.length_c   1.000
_cell.angle_alpha   90.00
_cell.angle_beta   90.00
_cell.angle_gamma   90.00
#
_symmetry.space_group_name_H-M   'P 1'
#
loop_
_entity.id
_entity.type
_entity.pdbx_description
1 polymer ?
#
loop_
_entity_poly.entity_id
_entity_poly.type
_entity_poly.pdbx_seq_one_letter_code
_entity_poly.pdbx_strand_id
1 'polypeptide(L)'
;MADAEPVMALPAAAYPVEVVMERKVAPNALVSVWGNRYSVPPGLVGGGDVQVRWRHGTASIDITTTAATIVCSHLLAPKGANRTVRLPEHTAALENVVLAAFTTDRPCKTKLNRPPSDAALAIAAQLAGPSGADPVIDLDVYRRATEPEALA
;
A
#
# COMPACT_ATOMS: atom_id res chain seq x y z
N MET A 1 33.14 -39.74 -30.29
CA MET A 1 31.77 -40.02 -30.77
C MET A 1 30.82 -39.14 -29.99
N ALA A 2 30.55 -37.93 -30.46
CA ALA A 2 29.55 -37.00 -29.89
C ALA A 2 28.93 -36.08 -30.97
N ASP A 3 29.23 -36.34 -32.25
CA ASP A 3 29.02 -35.39 -33.35
C ASP A 3 27.72 -35.66 -34.15
N ALA A 4 26.85 -36.53 -33.63
CA ALA A 4 25.66 -37.02 -34.33
C ALA A 4 24.40 -37.01 -33.46
N GLU A 5 24.40 -36.34 -32.31
CA GLU A 5 23.19 -36.19 -31.51
C GLU A 5 22.31 -35.08 -32.13
N PRO A 6 21.12 -35.41 -32.69
CA PRO A 6 20.27 -34.42 -33.33
C PRO A 6 19.72 -33.45 -32.29
N VAL A 7 20.06 -32.17 -32.46
CA VAL A 7 19.57 -31.10 -31.58
C VAL A 7 18.07 -30.92 -31.82
N MET A 8 17.25 -31.00 -30.77
CA MET A 8 15.82 -30.73 -30.86
C MET A 8 15.55 -29.29 -31.29
N ALA A 9 14.44 -29.07 -32.01
CA ALA A 9 13.98 -27.73 -32.36
C ALA A 9 13.77 -26.88 -31.09
N LEU A 10 14.07 -25.59 -31.17
CA LEU A 10 13.85 -24.66 -30.07
C LEU A 10 12.36 -24.64 -29.69
N PRO A 11 12.02 -24.60 -28.40
CA PRO A 11 10.63 -24.49 -27.97
C PRO A 11 10.00 -23.21 -28.51
N ALA A 12 8.73 -23.30 -28.91
CA ALA A 12 8.01 -22.20 -29.54
C ALA A 12 7.83 -20.96 -28.62
N ALA A 13 8.01 -21.13 -27.31
CA ALA A 13 7.97 -20.06 -26.33
C ALA A 13 9.28 -20.02 -25.54
N ALA A 14 9.75 -18.81 -25.23
CA ALA A 14 10.89 -18.61 -24.34
C ALA A 14 10.61 -19.21 -22.96
N TYR A 15 11.65 -19.77 -22.34
CA TYR A 15 11.55 -20.30 -20.98
C TYR A 15 11.12 -19.17 -20.00
N PRO A 16 10.16 -19.42 -19.10
CA PRO A 16 9.68 -18.38 -18.20
C PRO A 16 10.79 -17.94 -17.26
N VAL A 17 11.10 -16.64 -17.28
CA VAL A 17 12.01 -16.03 -16.30
C VAL A 17 11.17 -15.52 -15.15
N GLU A 18 11.49 -15.94 -13.93
CA GLU A 18 10.89 -15.43 -12.71
C GLU A 18 11.92 -14.60 -11.93
N VAL A 19 11.51 -13.42 -11.47
CA VAL A 19 12.28 -12.55 -10.61
C VAL A 19 11.69 -12.63 -9.21
N VAL A 20 12.52 -12.98 -8.24
CA VAL A 20 12.15 -13.03 -6.82
C VAL A 20 12.98 -12.01 -6.06
N MET A 21 12.33 -11.20 -5.23
CA MET A 21 12.98 -10.17 -4.41
C MET A 21 12.49 -10.23 -2.98
N GLU A 22 13.40 -10.29 -2.03
CA GLU A 22 13.05 -10.13 -0.61
C GLU A 22 12.92 -8.64 -0.26
N ARG A 23 11.85 -8.29 0.45
CA ARG A 23 11.56 -6.91 0.83
C ARG A 23 10.97 -6.82 2.22
N LYS A 24 11.42 -5.82 2.96
CA LYS A 24 10.86 -5.48 4.27
C LYS A 24 9.55 -4.72 4.12
N VAL A 25 8.55 -5.09 4.93
CA VAL A 25 7.30 -4.35 5.04
C VAL A 25 7.52 -3.09 5.87
N ALA A 26 7.21 -1.92 5.29
CA ALA A 26 7.29 -0.64 5.98
C ALA A 26 6.15 -0.46 7.01
N PRO A 27 6.31 0.42 8.02
CA PRO A 27 5.29 0.66 9.06
C PRO A 27 3.91 1.09 8.54
N ASN A 28 3.85 1.64 7.33
CA ASN A 28 2.61 2.06 6.66
C ASN A 28 2.00 0.97 5.75
N ALA A 29 2.38 -0.30 5.98
CA ALA A 29 1.94 -1.48 5.25
C ALA A 29 2.24 -1.41 3.74
N LEU A 30 3.45 -0.95 3.39
CA LEU A 30 3.91 -0.85 2.01
C LEU A 30 5.23 -1.61 1.78
N VAL A 31 5.43 -2.04 0.54
CA VAL A 31 6.64 -2.72 0.06
C VAL A 31 7.18 -2.01 -1.17
N SER A 32 8.48 -1.70 -1.16
CA SER A 32 9.13 -0.98 -2.27
C SER A 32 9.59 -1.95 -3.37
N VAL A 33 9.13 -1.73 -4.60
CA VAL A 33 9.48 -2.55 -5.78
C VAL A 33 9.71 -1.64 -6.98
N TRP A 34 10.92 -1.68 -7.57
CA TRP A 34 11.33 -0.90 -8.74
C TRP A 34 10.95 0.59 -8.70
N GLY A 35 11.13 1.22 -7.54
CA GLY A 35 10.83 2.64 -7.34
C GLY A 35 9.36 2.95 -7.07
N ASN A 36 8.47 1.95 -7.04
CA ASN A 36 7.07 2.09 -6.63
C ASN A 36 6.85 1.46 -5.25
N ARG A 37 5.71 1.74 -4.62
CA ARG A 37 5.29 1.18 -3.33
C ARG A 37 3.97 0.45 -3.50
N TYR A 38 3.90 -0.80 -3.04
CA TYR A 38 2.71 -1.63 -3.14
C TYR A 38 2.19 -1.97 -1.75
N SER A 39 0.87 -1.89 -1.55
CA SER A 39 0.26 -2.20 -0.25
C SER A 39 0.27 -3.69 0.07
N VAL A 40 0.39 -3.99 1.35
CA VAL A 40 0.15 -5.32 1.93
C VAL A 40 -0.87 -5.21 3.06
N PRO A 41 -1.50 -6.30 3.51
CA PRO A 41 -2.35 -6.27 4.69
C PRO A 41 -1.61 -5.71 5.90
N PRO A 42 -2.24 -4.82 6.70
CA PRO A 42 -1.57 -4.15 7.83
C PRO A 42 -1.12 -5.12 8.93
N GLY A 43 -1.72 -6.32 9.01
CA GLY A 43 -1.26 -7.37 9.93
C GLY A 43 0.16 -7.89 9.67
N LEU A 44 0.76 -7.57 8.51
CA LEU A 44 2.16 -7.89 8.20
C LEU A 44 3.14 -6.80 8.66
N VAL A 45 2.66 -5.66 9.16
CA VAL A 45 3.54 -4.62 9.70
C VAL A 45 4.27 -5.15 10.93
N GLY A 46 5.60 -5.01 10.94
CA GLY A 46 6.45 -5.56 11.99
C GLY A 46 6.67 -7.08 11.91
N GLY A 47 6.01 -7.77 10.98
CA GLY A 47 6.02 -9.23 10.81
C GLY A 47 7.20 -9.82 10.03
N GLY A 48 8.13 -8.98 9.54
CA GLY A 48 9.35 -9.43 8.86
C GLY A 48 9.38 -9.12 7.35
N ASP A 49 10.23 -9.86 6.64
CA ASP A 49 10.42 -9.74 5.19
C ASP A 49 9.36 -10.54 4.41
N VAL A 50 9.00 -10.03 3.24
CA VAL A 50 8.11 -10.68 2.26
C VAL A 50 8.87 -10.94 0.97
N GLN A 51 8.41 -11.90 0.18
CA GLN A 51 8.96 -12.16 -1.15
C GLN A 51 8.04 -11.55 -2.21
N VAL A 52 8.61 -10.78 -3.12
CA VAL A 52 7.93 -10.26 -4.30
C VAL A 52 8.35 -11.12 -5.48
N ARG A 53 7.37 -11.74 -6.13
CA ARG A 53 7.55 -12.61 -7.29
C ARG A 53 6.97 -11.93 -8.51
N TRP A 54 7.74 -11.92 -9.59
CA TRP A 54 7.32 -11.36 -10.86
C TRP A 54 7.78 -12.27 -11.99
N ARG A 55 6.83 -12.74 -12.79
CA ARG A 55 7.17 -13.43 -14.03
C ARG A 55 7.49 -12.39 -15.10
N HIS A 56 8.65 -12.50 -15.73
CA HIS A 56 9.06 -11.60 -16.79
C HIS A 56 7.99 -11.58 -17.91
N GLY A 57 7.57 -10.37 -18.28
CA GLY A 57 6.54 -10.15 -19.28
C GLY A 57 5.10 -10.10 -18.74
N THR A 58 4.85 -10.39 -17.47
CA THR A 58 3.52 -10.18 -16.87
C THR A 58 3.35 -8.75 -16.37
N ALA A 59 2.10 -8.28 -16.35
CA ALA A 59 1.73 -6.98 -15.81
C ALA A 59 1.43 -7.02 -14.30
N SER A 60 1.66 -8.14 -13.61
CA SER A 60 1.33 -8.30 -12.20
C SER A 60 2.50 -8.85 -11.39
N ILE A 61 2.59 -8.42 -10.13
CA ILE A 61 3.48 -9.00 -9.12
C ILE A 61 2.67 -9.70 -8.04
N ASP A 62 3.21 -10.77 -7.51
CA ASP A 62 2.66 -11.48 -6.37
C ASP A 62 3.55 -11.24 -5.15
N ILE A 63 2.94 -10.85 -4.03
CA ILE A 63 3.63 -10.71 -2.76
C ILE A 63 3.29 -11.93 -1.92
N THR A 64 4.31 -12.67 -1.50
CA THR A 64 4.18 -13.89 -0.71
C THR A 64 4.88 -13.76 0.63
N THR A 65 4.44 -14.55 1.60
CA THR A 65 5.21 -14.77 2.83
C THR A 65 6.49 -15.56 2.52
N THR A 66 7.40 -15.64 3.49
CA THR A 66 8.59 -16.50 3.41
C THR A 66 8.24 -18.00 3.29
N ALA A 67 7.04 -18.39 3.71
CA ALA A 67 6.49 -19.73 3.52
C ALA A 67 5.84 -19.94 2.12
N ALA A 68 6.05 -19.00 1.19
CA ALA A 68 5.50 -19.00 -0.17
C ALA A 68 3.96 -18.92 -0.27
N THR A 69 3.27 -18.53 0.80
CA THR A 69 1.82 -18.26 0.76
C THR A 69 1.57 -16.91 0.10
N ILE A 70 0.74 -16.87 -0.94
CA ILE A 70 0.34 -15.60 -1.58
C ILE A 70 -0.47 -14.77 -0.59
N VAL A 71 0.00 -13.55 -0.37
CA VAL A 71 -0.66 -12.55 0.47
C VAL A 71 -1.58 -11.69 -0.38
N CYS A 72 -1.06 -11.17 -1.49
CA CYS A 72 -1.79 -10.30 -2.40
C CYS A 72 -1.07 -10.21 -3.75
N SER A 73 -1.80 -9.77 -4.77
CA SER A 73 -1.29 -9.54 -6.12
C SER A 73 -1.59 -8.11 -6.56
N HIS A 74 -0.66 -7.48 -7.26
CA HIS A 74 -0.79 -6.09 -7.74
C HIS A 74 -0.54 -6.00 -9.22
N LEU A 75 -1.19 -5.05 -9.88
CA LEU A 75 -0.79 -4.60 -11.21
C LEU A 75 0.46 -3.71 -11.12
N LEU A 76 1.39 -3.91 -12.04
CA LEU A 76 2.64 -3.18 -12.09
C LEU A 76 2.44 -1.74 -12.54
N ALA A 77 2.85 -0.81 -11.68
CA ALA A 77 3.07 0.57 -12.07
C ALA A 77 4.37 0.71 -12.89
N PRO A 78 4.46 1.73 -13.78
CA PRO A 78 5.68 2.01 -14.53
C PRO A 78 6.89 2.14 -13.60
N LYS A 79 8.01 1.49 -13.94
CA LYS A 79 9.21 1.49 -13.10
C LYS A 79 9.73 2.92 -12.91
N GLY A 80 10.14 3.26 -11.69
CA GLY A 80 10.65 4.60 -11.35
C GLY A 80 9.59 5.70 -11.24
N ALA A 81 8.29 5.40 -11.38
CA ALA A 81 7.23 6.40 -11.30
C ALA A 81 6.93 6.92 -9.88
N ASN A 82 7.56 6.36 -8.84
CA ASN A 82 7.31 6.70 -7.44
C ASN A 82 5.83 6.59 -7.02
N ARG A 83 5.08 5.69 -7.69
CA ARG A 83 3.65 5.48 -7.42
C ARG A 83 3.45 4.68 -6.16
N THR A 84 2.37 4.97 -5.45
CA THR A 84 1.86 4.13 -4.37
C THR A 84 0.60 3.44 -4.86
N VAL A 85 0.64 2.11 -4.98
CA VAL A 85 -0.48 1.28 -5.43
C VAL A 85 -1.09 0.62 -4.19
N ARG A 86 -2.30 1.04 -3.83
CA ARG A 86 -3.06 0.46 -2.72
C ARG A 86 -4.27 -0.29 -3.24
N LEU A 87 -4.47 -1.50 -2.72
CA LEU A 87 -5.72 -2.22 -2.94
C LEU A 87 -6.82 -1.63 -2.04
N PRO A 88 -8.08 -1.60 -2.49
CA PRO A 88 -9.19 -1.08 -1.70
C PRO A 88 -9.32 -1.77 -0.33
N GLU A 89 -9.20 -3.10 -0.30
CA GLU A 89 -9.27 -3.91 0.91
C GLU A 89 -8.15 -3.59 1.91
N HIS A 90 -6.94 -3.29 1.42
CA HIS A 90 -5.82 -2.89 2.28
C HIS A 90 -6.00 -1.48 2.82
N THR A 91 -6.65 -0.61 2.05
CA THR A 91 -6.97 0.75 2.48
C THR A 91 -8.00 0.70 3.61
N ALA A 92 -9.10 -0.03 3.43
CA ALA A 92 -10.11 -0.23 4.46
C ALA A 92 -9.54 -0.93 5.71
N ALA A 93 -8.69 -1.96 5.52
CA ALA A 93 -8.05 -2.65 6.64
C ALA A 93 -7.10 -1.71 7.42
N LEU A 94 -6.32 -0.89 6.72
CA LEU A 94 -5.42 0.07 7.36
C LEU A 94 -6.21 1.15 8.11
N GLU A 95 -7.29 1.66 7.51
CA GLU A 95 -8.19 2.61 8.15
C GLU A 95 -8.76 2.04 9.45
N ASN A 96 -9.28 0.82 9.44
CA ASN A 96 -9.79 0.16 10.65
C ASN A 96 -8.72 0.04 11.75
N VAL A 97 -7.49 -0.36 11.39
CA VAL A 97 -6.37 -0.47 12.34
C VAL A 97 -6.00 0.90 12.92
N VAL A 98 -5.97 1.93 12.09
CA VAL A 98 -5.64 3.30 12.52
C VAL A 98 -6.73 3.86 13.43
N LEU A 99 -8.00 3.73 13.03
CA LEU A 99 -9.14 4.17 13.84
C LEU A 99 -9.21 3.44 15.18
N ALA A 100 -8.94 2.14 15.20
CA ALA A 100 -8.89 1.35 16.44
C ALA A 100 -7.74 1.76 17.38
N ALA A 101 -6.66 2.35 16.85
CA ALA A 101 -5.53 2.82 17.65
C ALA A 101 -5.81 4.16 18.36
N PHE A 102 -6.81 4.94 17.91
CA PHE A 102 -7.20 6.17 18.59
C PHE A 102 -7.95 5.84 19.88
N THR A 103 -7.36 6.24 21.00
CA THR A 103 -7.97 6.14 22.33
C THR A 103 -8.15 7.52 22.95
N THR A 104 -9.22 7.67 23.74
CA THR A 104 -9.43 8.84 24.59
C THR A 104 -8.66 8.75 25.91
N ASP A 105 -7.93 7.65 26.13
CA ASP A 105 -7.08 7.44 27.28
C ASP A 105 -6.03 8.54 27.41
N ARG A 106 -5.48 8.64 28.62
CA ARG A 106 -4.54 9.68 28.97
C ARG A 106 -3.27 9.59 28.09
N PRO A 107 -2.92 10.64 27.31
CA PRO A 107 -1.72 10.59 26.45
C PRO A 107 -0.42 10.44 27.25
N CYS A 108 -0.40 10.98 28.48
CA CYS A 108 0.70 10.77 29.42
C CYS A 108 0.21 10.82 30.87
N LYS A 109 0.89 10.12 31.78
CA LYS A 109 0.49 10.00 33.19
C LYS A 109 0.24 11.34 33.90
N THR A 110 0.92 12.41 33.49
CA THR A 110 0.90 13.70 34.18
C THR A 110 -0.14 14.68 33.62
N LYS A 111 -0.34 14.72 32.30
CA LYS A 111 -1.29 15.68 31.69
C LYS A 111 -2.68 15.08 31.62
N LEU A 112 -3.68 15.82 32.10
CA LEU A 112 -5.09 15.46 31.89
C LEU A 112 -5.45 15.69 30.43
N ASN A 113 -6.15 14.72 29.82
CA ASN A 113 -6.87 14.96 28.57
C ASN A 113 -8.01 15.95 28.89
N ARG A 114 -7.81 17.24 28.60
CA ARG A 114 -8.79 18.28 28.88
C ARG A 114 -9.56 18.52 27.57
N PRO A 115 -10.90 18.38 27.57
CA PRO A 115 -11.69 18.73 26.39
C PRO A 115 -11.52 20.23 26.06
N PRO A 116 -11.86 20.66 24.83
CA PRO A 116 -11.89 22.08 24.47
C PRO A 116 -12.66 22.88 25.52
N SER A 117 -12.12 24.04 25.93
CA SER A 117 -12.82 24.92 26.87
C SER A 117 -13.99 25.64 26.21
N ASP A 118 -14.95 26.13 26.99
CA ASP A 118 -16.08 26.90 26.48
C ASP A 118 -15.63 28.13 25.67
N ALA A 119 -14.55 28.79 26.10
CA ALA A 119 -13.94 29.89 25.35
C ALA A 119 -13.37 29.44 23.99
N ALA A 120 -12.76 28.25 23.93
CA ALA A 120 -12.27 27.68 22.68
C ALA A 120 -13.44 27.32 21.74
N LEU A 121 -14.53 26.79 22.27
CA LEU A 121 -15.76 26.51 21.50
C LEU A 121 -16.39 27.80 20.97
N ALA A 122 -16.44 28.87 21.78
CA ALA A 122 -16.97 30.17 21.35
C ALA A 122 -16.12 30.80 20.23
N ILE A 123 -14.79 30.70 20.31
CA ILE A 123 -13.89 31.15 19.24
C ILE A 123 -14.06 30.29 17.99
N ALA A 124 -14.16 28.97 18.12
CA ALA A 124 -14.42 28.07 16.99
C ALA A 124 -15.72 28.43 16.26
N ALA A 125 -16.78 28.77 17.00
CA ALA A 125 -18.05 29.23 16.43
C ALA A 125 -17.93 30.57 15.67
N GLN A 126 -16.99 31.44 16.04
CA GLN A 126 -16.71 32.69 15.32
C GLN A 126 -15.90 32.45 14.05
N LEU A 127 -15.01 31.45 14.05
CA LEU A 127 -14.17 31.07 12.91
C LEU A 127 -14.93 30.24 11.87
N ALA A 128 -15.94 29.49 12.32
CA ALA A 128 -16.90 28.82 11.48
C ALA A 128 -17.65 29.85 10.61
N GLY A 129 -17.29 29.94 9.33
CA GLY A 129 -18.02 30.73 8.32
C GLY A 129 -19.48 30.24 8.17
N PRO A 130 -20.27 30.79 7.22
CA PRO A 130 -21.70 30.50 7.09
C PRO A 130 -22.06 29.01 6.89
N SER A 131 -21.08 28.15 6.57
CA SER A 131 -21.30 26.71 6.46
C SER A 131 -21.11 25.95 7.77
N GLY A 132 -20.49 26.53 8.82
CA GLY A 132 -20.33 25.95 10.17
C GLY A 132 -19.62 24.60 10.30
N ALA A 133 -19.47 23.89 9.19
CA ALA A 133 -18.87 22.59 9.08
C ALA A 133 -17.37 22.76 9.01
N ASP A 134 -16.66 21.98 9.82
CA ASP A 134 -15.29 21.61 9.53
C ASP A 134 -15.22 21.28 8.04
N PRO A 135 -14.36 21.92 7.22
CA PRO A 135 -14.32 21.61 5.80
C PRO A 135 -14.07 20.11 5.68
N VAL A 136 -15.10 19.38 5.28
CA VAL A 136 -14.98 17.95 5.00
C VAL A 136 -14.08 17.89 3.78
N ILE A 137 -12.79 17.68 4.02
CA ILE A 137 -11.81 17.46 2.98
C ILE A 137 -12.19 16.13 2.35
N ASP A 138 -12.92 16.18 1.25
CA ASP A 138 -13.23 15.00 0.46
C ASP A 138 -11.94 14.49 -0.18
N LEU A 139 -11.38 13.43 0.41
CA LEU A 139 -10.15 12.81 -0.06
C LEU A 139 -10.31 12.18 -1.45
N ASP A 140 -11.53 11.91 -1.92
CA ASP A 140 -11.78 11.43 -3.28
C ASP A 140 -11.51 12.51 -4.33
N VAL A 141 -11.72 13.79 -3.98
CA VAL A 141 -11.36 14.93 -4.86
C VAL A 141 -9.85 14.96 -5.08
N TYR A 142 -9.06 14.73 -4.02
CA TYR A 142 -7.61 14.63 -4.12
C TYR A 142 -7.16 13.33 -4.81
N ARG A 143 -7.83 12.20 -4.55
CA ARG A 143 -7.54 10.92 -5.22
C ARG A 143 -7.64 11.06 -6.74
N ARG A 144 -8.75 11.63 -7.24
CA ARG A 144 -8.97 11.86 -8.69
C ARG A 144 -7.89 12.75 -9.32
N ALA A 145 -7.35 13.71 -8.58
CA ALA A 145 -6.30 14.59 -9.07
C ALA A 145 -4.92 13.91 -9.14
N THR A 146 -4.69 12.86 -8.35
CA THR A 146 -3.37 12.24 -8.16
C THR A 146 -3.26 10.86 -8.83
N GLU A 147 -4.38 10.17 -8.98
CA GLU A 147 -4.48 8.89 -9.68
C GLU A 147 -5.06 9.13 -11.08
N PRO A 148 -4.26 9.04 -12.15
CA PRO A 148 -4.82 9.13 -13.49
C PRO A 148 -5.76 7.95 -13.70
N GLU A 149 -7.00 8.26 -14.09
CA GLU A 149 -7.99 7.30 -14.57
C GLU A 149 -7.28 6.31 -15.51
N ALA A 150 -7.31 5.03 -15.16
CA ALA A 150 -6.70 4.00 -15.99
C ALA A 150 -7.24 4.15 -17.40
N LEU A 151 -6.34 4.43 -18.38
CA LEU A 151 -6.70 4.48 -19.79
C LEU A 151 -7.47 3.20 -20.12
N ALA A 152 -8.75 3.36 -20.46
CA ALA A 152 -9.55 2.36 -21.14
C ALA A 152 -9.03 2.11 -22.55
#